data_AF-A0A7X2PSG7-F1
#
_entry.id   AF-A0A7X2PSG7-F1
#
_cell.length_a   1.000
_cell.length_b   1.000
_cell.length_c   1.000
_cell.angle_alpha   90.00
_cell.angle_beta   90.00
_cell.angle_gamma   90.00
#
_symmetry.space_group_name_H-M   'P 1'
#
loop_
_entity.id
_entity.type
_entity.pdbx_description
1 polymer ?
#
loop_
_entity_poly.entity_id
_entity_poly.type
_entity_poly.pdbx_seq_one_letter_code
_entity_poly.pdbx_strand_id
1 'polypeptide(L)' 'MKLPRSLSGADLVAALKRLGYQQTRQAGSHVRMTLSFPRQAHLTVPLARAIPTGTLAALIKDAATHLDTTVEDVLSKIR' A
#
# COMPACT_ATOMS: atom_id res chain seq x y z
N MET A 1 -15.64 -6.39 1.27
CA MET A 1 -14.48 -6.28 0.38
C MET A 1 -13.72 -7.62 0.32
N LYS A 2 -13.39 -8.11 -0.89
CA LYS A 2 -12.61 -9.34 -1.09
C LYS A 2 -11.13 -9.00 -1.30
N LEU A 3 -10.32 -9.19 -0.26
CA LEU A 3 -8.88 -8.93 -0.26
C LEU A 3 -8.07 -10.13 -0.78
N PRO A 4 -6.97 -9.91 -1.50
CA PRO A 4 -6.04 -11.00 -1.84
C PRO A 4 -5.40 -11.54 -0.56
N ARG A 5 -5.59 -12.83 -0.28
CA ARG A 5 -5.15 -13.48 0.98
C ARG A 5 -3.65 -13.78 1.02
N SER A 6 -2.95 -13.65 -0.10
CA SER A 6 -1.55 -14.05 -0.26
C SER A 6 -0.67 -12.94 -0.85
N LEU A 7 -1.12 -11.68 -0.77
CA LEU A 7 -0.31 -10.55 -1.27
C LEU A 7 0.92 -10.38 -0.38
N SER A 8 2.12 -10.45 -0.97
CA SER A 8 3.35 -10.20 -0.25
C SER A 8 3.60 -8.71 -0.04
N GLY A 9 4.47 -8.37 0.91
CA GLY A 9 4.93 -6.99 1.11
C GLY A 9 5.60 -6.40 -0.12
N ALA A 10 6.37 -7.21 -0.85
CA ALA A 10 7.04 -6.79 -2.08
C ALA A 10 6.04 -6.46 -3.19
N ASP A 11 5.01 -7.31 -3.36
CA ASP A 11 3.95 -7.08 -4.34
C ASP A 11 3.16 -5.80 -4.03
N LEU A 12 2.84 -5.58 -2.74
CA LEU A 12 2.15 -4.37 -2.33
C LEU A 12 3.00 -3.11 -2.58
N VAL A 13 4.31 -3.15 -2.27
CA VAL A 13 5.22 -2.04 -2.58
C VAL A 13 5.25 -1.76 -4.08
N ALA A 14 5.33 -2.79 -4.93
CA ALA A 14 5.30 -2.64 -6.37
C ALA A 14 3.99 -2.02 -6.87
N ALA A 15 2.85 -2.46 -6.32
CA ALA A 15 1.54 -1.88 -6.67
C ALA A 15 1.41 -0.43 -6.22
N LEU A 16 1.85 -0.09 -5.00
CA LEU A 16 1.85 1.29 -4.50
C LEU A 16 2.74 2.21 -5.36
N LYS A 17 3.86 1.71 -5.91
CA LYS A 17 4.67 2.49 -6.86
C LYS A 17 3.89 2.88 -8.12
N ARG A 18 3.06 1.97 -8.66
CA ARG A 18 2.17 2.26 -9.80
C ARG A 18 1.09 3.28 -9.46
N LEU A 19 0.74 3.40 -8.18
CA LEU A 19 -0.20 4.40 -7.65
C LEU A 19 0.46 5.76 -7.36
N GLY A 20 1.75 5.93 -7.67
CA GLY A 20 2.46 7.19 -7.48
C GLY A 20 3.21 7.31 -6.14
N TYR A 21 3.20 6.27 -5.30
CA TYR A 21 4.05 6.24 -4.12
C TYR A 21 5.51 6.00 -4.49
N GLN A 22 6.42 6.58 -3.71
CA GLN A 22 7.84 6.35 -3.82
C GLN A 22 8.38 5.76 -2.53
N GLN A 23 9.26 4.77 -2.64
CA GLN A 23 9.98 4.26 -1.47
C GLN A 23 11.00 5.32 -1.02
N THR A 24 10.85 5.83 0.19
CA THR A 24 11.72 6.91 0.72
C THR A 24 12.60 6.46 1.86
N ARG A 25 12.25 5.37 2.56
CA ARG A 25 13.07 4.78 3.63
C ARG A 25 12.78 3.30 3.78
N GLN A 26 13.77 2.55 4.24
CA GLN A 26 13.58 1.19 4.74
C GLN A 26 14.33 1.03 6.07
N ALA A 27 13.69 0.37 7.04
CA ALA A 27 14.30 0.00 8.31
C ALA A 27 13.92 -1.45 8.62
N GLY A 28 14.90 -2.34 8.59
CA GLY A 28 14.66 -3.78 8.66
C GLY A 28 13.67 -4.23 7.57
N SER A 29 12.64 -4.95 7.98
CA SER A 29 11.58 -5.44 7.10
C SER A 29 10.49 -4.41 6.79
N HIS A 30 10.57 -3.15 7.22
CA HIS A 30 9.52 -2.15 6.97
C HIS A 30 9.98 -1.10 5.96
N VAL A 31 9.15 -0.87 4.93
CA VAL A 31 9.38 0.11 3.87
C VAL A 31 8.42 1.27 4.01
N ARG A 32 8.93 2.50 4.06
CA ARG A 32 8.13 3.73 3.99
C ARG A 32 7.92 4.14 2.54
N MET A 33 6.66 4.19 2.16
CA MET A 33 6.15 4.66 0.88
C MET A 33 5.60 6.08 1.06
N THR A 34 5.99 7.01 0.21
CA THR A 34 5.57 8.42 0.27
C THR A 34 4.84 8.79 -1.01
N LEU A 35 3.65 9.36 -0.86
CA LEU A 35 2.93 10.01 -1.94
C LEU A 35 3.18 11.52 -1.82
N SER A 36 3.61 12.16 -2.91
CA SER A 36 3.91 13.61 -2.89
C SER A 36 2.74 14.47 -3.38
N PHE A 37 1.85 13.93 -4.20
CA PHE A 37 0.69 14.61 -4.79
C PHE A 37 -0.55 13.68 -4.72
N PRO A 38 -1.78 14.19 -4.47
CA PRO A 38 -2.18 15.59 -4.34
C PRO A 38 -1.80 16.24 -2.99
N ARG A 39 -1.52 15.42 -1.97
CA ARG A 39 -1.04 15.86 -0.66
C ARG A 39 0.07 14.91 -0.21
N GLN A 40 1.05 15.45 0.51
CA GLN A 40 2.09 14.61 1.10
C GLN A 40 1.48 13.63 2.11
N ALA A 41 1.73 12.35 1.89
CA ALA A 41 1.24 11.26 2.73
C ALA A 41 2.24 10.10 2.77
N HIS A 42 2.12 9.25 3.81
CA HIS A 42 3.04 8.14 4.02
C HIS A 42 2.31 6.86 4.38
N LEU A 43 2.84 5.74 3.91
CA LEU A 43 2.45 4.39 4.30
C LEU A 43 3.69 3.62 4.71
N THR A 44 3.55 2.74 5.70
CA THR A 44 4.62 1.82 6.09
C THR A 44 4.19 0.39 5.79
N VAL A 45 4.90 -0.27 4.89
CA VAL A 45 4.58 -1.62 4.41
C VAL A 45 5.56 -2.63 5.01
N PRO A 46 5.09 -3.68 5.70
CA PRO A 46 5.95 -4.79 6.12
C PRO A 46 6.28 -5.69 4.91
N LEU A 47 7.56 -5.96 4.69
CA LEU A 47 8.10 -6.91 3.71
C LEU A 47 7.98 -8.35 4.20
N ALA A 48 6.77 -8.76 4.56
CA ALA A 48 6.45 -10.15 4.90
C ALA A 48 6.05 -10.94 3.65
N ARG A 49 6.22 -12.27 3.69
CA ARG A 49 5.81 -13.17 2.60
C ARG A 49 4.33 -13.09 2.29
N ALA A 50 3.50 -12.85 3.31
CA ALA A 50 2.09 -12.57 3.18
C ALA A 50 1.71 -11.51 4.21
N ILE A 51 1.00 -10.46 3.78
CA ILE A 51 0.48 -9.45 4.69
C ILE A 51 -0.81 -9.98 5.33
N PRO A 52 -0.94 -9.93 6.67
CA PRO A 52 -2.21 -10.26 7.34
C PRO A 52 -3.36 -9.44 6.76
N THR A 53 -4.52 -10.06 6.56
CA THR A 53 -5.67 -9.41 5.91
C THR A 53 -6.12 -8.13 6.61
N GLY A 54 -6.03 -8.07 7.94
CA GLY A 54 -6.34 -6.86 8.72
C GLY A 54 -5.36 -5.71 8.41
N THR A 55 -4.05 -6.00 8.37
CA THR A 55 -3.02 -5.02 8.00
C THR A 55 -3.19 -4.56 6.55
N LEU A 56 -3.44 -5.50 5.64
CA LEU A 56 -3.69 -5.18 4.24
C LEU A 56 -4.93 -4.28 4.08
N ALA A 57 -6.01 -4.59 4.80
CA ALA A 57 -7.23 -3.78 4.79
C ALA A 57 -6.96 -2.34 5.26
N ALA A 58 -6.17 -2.17 6.32
CA ALA A 58 -5.80 -0.85 6.83
C ALA A 58 -4.97 -0.07 5.80
N LEU A 59 -3.92 -0.70 5.25
CA LEU A 59 -3.05 -0.06 4.26
C LEU A 59 -3.79 0.38 3.00
N ILE A 60 -4.76 -0.40 2.53
CA ILE A 60 -5.57 -0.05 1.34
C ILE A 60 -6.53 1.11 1.66
N LYS A 61 -7.14 1.14 2.85
CA LYS A 61 -8.00 2.27 3.28
C LYS A 61 -7.19 3.56 3.39
N ASP A 62 -6.00 3.49 3.97
CA ASP A 62 -5.11 4.64 4.08
C ASP A 62 -4.67 5.10 2.68
N ALA A 63 -4.32 4.18 1.79
CA ALA A 63 -3.99 4.50 0.40
C ALA A 63 -5.15 5.19 -0.35
N ALA A 64 -6.38 4.71 -0.17
CA ALA A 64 -7.57 5.30 -0.77
C ALA A 64 -7.78 6.74 -0.25
N THR A 65 -7.61 6.94 1.06
CA THR A 65 -7.68 8.26 1.71
C THR A 65 -6.62 9.21 1.17
N HIS A 66 -5.37 8.76 1.02
CA HIS A 66 -4.27 9.58 0.53
C HIS A 66 -4.43 10.01 -0.93
N LEU A 67 -5.03 9.14 -1.75
CA LEU A 67 -5.25 9.34 -3.18
C LEU A 67 -6.60 10.01 -3.49
N ASP A 68 -7.39 10.34 -2.47
CA ASP A 68 -8.76 10.89 -2.60
C ASP A 68 -9.63 10.04 -3.54
N THR A 69 -9.63 8.72 -3.31
CA THR A 69 -10.28 7.73 -4.17
C THR A 69 -10.96 6.64 -3.33
N THR A 70 -11.61 5.67 -3.98
CA THR A 70 -12.31 4.59 -3.28
C THR A 70 -11.38 3.40 -2.98
N VAL A 71 -11.76 2.60 -1.98
CA VAL A 71 -11.00 1.39 -1.62
C VAL A 71 -11.07 0.37 -2.77
N GLU A 72 -12.18 0.35 -3.50
CA GLU A 72 -12.42 -0.45 -4.71
C GLU A 72 -11.46 -0.06 -5.85
N ASP A 73 -11.25 1.24 -6.07
CA ASP A 73 -10.31 1.73 -7.09
C ASP A 73 -8.88 1.31 -6.77
N VAL A 74 -8.45 1.47 -5.52
CA VAL A 74 -7.12 1.00 -5.08
C VAL A 74 -6.99 -0.51 -5.29
N LEU A 75 -8.01 -1.29 -4.93
CA LEU A 75 -7.99 -2.74 -5.12
C LEU A 75 -7.88 -3.17 -6.57
N SER A 76 -8.55 -2.47 -7.49
CA SER A 76 -8.50 -2.76 -8.92
C SER A 76 -7.08 -2.62 -9.49
N LYS A 77 -6.26 -1.75 -8.88
CA LYS A 77 -4.89 -1.44 -9.30
C LYS A 77 -3.82 -2.28 -8.60
N ILE A 78 -4.17 -2.97 -7.52
CA ILE A 78 -3.30 -3.92 -6.80
C ILE A 78 -3.45 -5.35 -7.34
N ARG A 79 -4.60 -5.68 -7.96
CA ARG A 79 -4.86 -6.99 -8.57
C ARG A 79 -4.04 -7.24 -9.83
#